data_AF-A0A941YHP6-F1
#
_entry.id   AF-A0A941YHP6-F1
#
_cell.length_a   1.000
_cell.length_b   1.000
_cell.length_c   1.000
_cell.angle_alpha   90.00
_cell.angle_beta   90.00
_cell.angle_gamma   90.00
#
_symmetry.space_group_name_H-M   'P 1'
#
loop_
_entity.id
_entity.type
_entity.pdbx_description
1 polymer ?
#
loop_
_entity_poly.entity_id
_entity_poly.type
_entity_poly.pdbx_seq_one_letter_code
_entity_poly.pdbx_strand_id
1 'polypeptide(L)'
;MIRSPHPTSKTETSRRRRIALQVAKAERHLGKNEFNEAASVIQTVLAETHDHLGALELQARLLWKQEDFRALVQTTNKLIALNPFEPGYYGLRGMALRALGHYGDAAKSLARDPKAAQQLADLEGFQASLIKDAIKHDPVFAAQYAKDPVKALTEKGFYFKERDAAIAWVSQQTKPTKPSVHRKAGD
;
A
#
# COMPACT_ATOMS: atom_id res chain seq x y z
N MET A 1 28.85 -20.05 -44.26
CA MET A 1 28.07 -19.92 -43.01
C MET A 1 28.37 -18.57 -42.38
N ILE A 2 27.38 -17.69 -42.34
CA ILE A 2 27.51 -16.27 -41.98
C ILE A 2 27.56 -16.16 -40.45
N ARG A 3 28.68 -15.69 -39.89
CA ARG A 3 28.76 -15.26 -38.49
C ARG A 3 28.05 -13.91 -38.39
N SER A 4 26.92 -13.88 -37.70
CA SER A 4 26.23 -12.64 -37.31
C SER A 4 27.20 -11.74 -36.53
N PRO A 5 27.30 -10.44 -36.83
CA PRO A 5 28.15 -9.54 -36.07
C PRO A 5 27.53 -9.34 -34.69
N HIS A 6 28.28 -9.59 -33.62
CA HIS A 6 27.93 -9.11 -32.29
C HIS A 6 28.09 -7.58 -32.28
N PRO A 7 27.01 -6.78 -32.14
CA PRO A 7 27.17 -5.46 -31.57
C PRO A 7 27.35 -5.70 -30.03
N THR A 8 28.11 -4.96 -29.22
CA THR A 8 27.61 -3.70 -28.64
C THR A 8 28.43 -3.12 -27.46
N SER A 9 29.69 -3.46 -27.13
CA SER A 9 30.27 -2.95 -25.84
C SER A 9 30.28 -1.40 -25.73
N LYS A 10 30.62 -0.70 -26.81
CA LYS A 10 30.57 0.76 -26.87
C LYS A 10 29.14 1.31 -26.96
N THR A 11 28.25 0.69 -27.73
CA THR A 11 26.87 1.17 -27.91
C THR A 11 26.00 0.92 -26.67
N GLU A 12 26.21 -0.20 -25.98
CA GLU A 12 25.56 -0.52 -24.70
C GLU A 12 26.06 0.39 -23.58
N THR A 13 27.37 0.66 -23.53
CA THR A 13 27.93 1.64 -22.58
C THR A 13 27.35 3.04 -22.81
N SER A 14 27.26 3.48 -24.07
CA SER A 14 26.64 4.77 -24.42
C SER A 14 25.16 4.81 -24.05
N ARG A 15 24.43 3.71 -24.24
CA ARG A 15 23.02 3.58 -23.84
C ARG A 15 22.84 3.74 -22.33
N ARG A 16 23.58 2.98 -21.53
CA ARG A 16 23.52 3.05 -20.06
C ARG A 16 23.83 4.44 -19.54
N ARG A 17 24.85 5.10 -20.10
CA ARG A 17 25.19 6.50 -19.76
C ARG A 17 24.04 7.45 -20.09
N ARG A 18 23.42 7.31 -21.27
CA ARG A 18 22.26 8.12 -21.66
C ARG A 18 21.10 7.94 -20.68
N ILE A 19 20.75 6.70 -20.33
CA ILE A 19 19.68 6.40 -19.38
C ILE A 19 19.97 7.04 -18.01
N ALA A 20 21.19 6.88 -17.50
CA ALA A 20 21.59 7.49 -16.23
C ALA A 20 21.44 9.02 -16.24
N LEU A 21 21.82 9.68 -17.35
CA LEU A 21 21.64 11.13 -17.50
C LEU A 21 20.16 11.54 -17.54
N GLN A 22 19.30 10.74 -18.17
CA GLN A 22 17.85 11.00 -18.20
C GLN A 22 17.23 10.82 -16.81
N VAL A 23 17.60 9.78 -16.07
CA VAL A 23 17.15 9.57 -14.68
C VAL A 23 17.54 10.75 -13.80
N ALA A 24 18.80 11.20 -13.88
CA ALA A 24 19.25 12.38 -13.14
C ALA A 24 18.52 13.67 -13.57
N LYS A 25 18.15 13.78 -14.86
CA LYS A 25 17.35 14.91 -15.36
C LYS A 25 15.93 14.88 -14.78
N ALA A 26 15.25 13.74 -14.81
CA ALA A 26 13.92 13.57 -14.23
C ALA A 26 13.92 13.89 -12.74
N GLU A 27 14.93 13.43 -12.00
CA GLU A 27 15.07 13.74 -10.59
C GLU A 27 15.21 15.24 -10.31
N ARG A 28 15.99 15.97 -11.11
CA ARG A 28 16.09 17.43 -10.99
C ARG A 28 14.76 18.13 -11.24
N HIS A 29 14.00 17.69 -12.25
CA HIS A 29 12.66 18.24 -12.51
C HIS A 29 11.72 17.99 -11.32
N LEU A 30 11.73 16.79 -10.74
CA LEU A 30 10.95 16.50 -9.51
C LEU A 30 11.37 17.39 -8.34
N GLY A 31 12.67 17.63 -8.14
CA GLY A 31 13.16 18.52 -7.09
C GLY A 31 12.69 19.98 -7.23
N LYS A 32 12.33 20.39 -8.45
CA LYS A 32 11.78 21.72 -8.76
C LYS A 32 10.24 21.75 -8.84
N ASN A 33 9.57 20.62 -8.62
CA ASN A 33 8.13 20.44 -8.86
C ASN A 33 7.70 20.64 -10.33
N GLU A 34 8.63 20.48 -11.28
CA GLU A 34 8.37 20.48 -12.73
C GLU A 34 7.82 19.10 -13.14
N PHE A 35 6.59 18.79 -12.71
CA PHE A 35 6.02 17.44 -12.78
C PHE A 35 5.81 16.93 -14.21
N ASN A 36 5.44 17.80 -15.15
CA ASN A 36 5.21 17.42 -16.54
C ASN A 36 6.52 17.07 -17.25
N GLU A 37 7.57 17.85 -16.99
CA GLU A 37 8.92 17.64 -17.51
C GLU A 37 9.52 16.36 -16.93
N ALA A 38 9.34 16.12 -15.62
CA ALA A 38 9.72 14.86 -14.98
C ALA A 38 9.00 13.68 -15.63
N ALA A 39 7.68 13.77 -15.80
CA ALA A 39 6.86 12.71 -16.42
C ALA A 39 7.35 12.36 -17.82
N SER A 40 7.59 13.37 -18.66
CA SER A 40 8.08 13.20 -20.04
C SER A 40 9.42 12.45 -20.09
N VAL A 41 10.37 12.83 -19.21
CA VAL A 41 11.67 12.16 -19.15
C VAL A 41 11.55 10.72 -18.62
N ILE A 42 10.75 10.50 -17.57
CA ILE A 42 10.50 9.16 -17.00
C ILE A 42 9.88 8.25 -18.06
N GLN A 43 8.87 8.72 -18.79
CA GLN A 43 8.23 7.96 -19.87
C GLN A 43 9.21 7.57 -20.97
N THR A 44 10.12 8.48 -21.33
CA THR A 44 11.18 8.20 -22.32
C THR A 44 12.09 7.06 -21.85
N VAL A 45 12.51 7.07 -20.58
CA VAL A 45 13.35 5.99 -20.03
C VAL A 45 12.59 4.67 -19.99
N LEU A 46 11.34 4.67 -19.51
CA LEU A 46 10.53 3.46 -19.39
C LEU A 46 10.07 2.88 -20.73
N ALA A 47 9.97 3.70 -21.78
CA ALA A 47 9.74 3.22 -23.15
C ALA A 47 10.94 2.46 -23.71
N GLU A 48 12.16 2.85 -23.32
CA GLU A 48 13.39 2.15 -23.73
C GLU A 48 13.72 0.96 -22.82
N THR A 49 13.43 1.07 -21.52
CA THR A 49 13.74 0.06 -20.50
C THR A 49 12.64 0.03 -19.45
N HIS A 50 11.63 -0.80 -19.71
CA HIS A 50 10.38 -0.88 -18.95
C HIS A 50 10.50 -1.24 -17.45
N ASP A 51 11.63 -1.85 -17.08
CA ASP A 51 11.97 -2.37 -15.76
C ASP A 51 13.14 -1.61 -15.12
N HIS A 52 13.47 -0.43 -15.65
CA HIS A 52 14.52 0.40 -15.08
C HIS A 52 14.14 0.88 -13.68
N LEU A 53 14.72 0.26 -12.65
CA LEU A 53 14.34 0.44 -11.25
C LEU A 53 14.29 1.92 -10.83
N GLY A 54 15.36 2.67 -11.07
CA GLY A 54 15.41 4.10 -10.70
C GLY A 54 14.38 4.97 -11.43
N ALA A 55 13.93 4.57 -12.63
CA ALA A 55 12.90 5.32 -13.34
C ALA A 55 11.51 5.02 -12.76
N LEU A 56 11.26 3.77 -12.37
CA LEU A 56 10.06 3.37 -11.65
C LEU A 56 9.97 4.01 -10.26
N GLU A 57 11.10 4.19 -9.55
CA GLU A 57 11.13 4.92 -8.27
C GLU A 57 10.77 6.40 -8.44
N LEU A 58 11.33 7.06 -9.47
CA LEU A 58 10.94 8.44 -9.80
C LEU A 58 9.48 8.53 -10.24
N GLN A 59 8.99 7.55 -10.99
CA GLN A 59 7.57 7.46 -11.35
C GLN A 59 6.69 7.34 -10.11
N ALA A 60 7.06 6.48 -9.15
CA ALA A 60 6.31 6.33 -7.91
C ALA A 60 6.28 7.64 -7.08
N ARG A 61 7.40 8.36 -7.00
CA ARG A 61 7.47 9.69 -6.37
C ARG A 61 6.57 10.71 -7.07
N LEU A 62 6.59 10.75 -8.40
CA LEU A 62 5.73 11.63 -9.19
C LEU A 62 4.24 11.34 -8.96
N LEU A 63 3.84 10.07 -9.07
CA LEU A 63 2.46 9.64 -8.88
C LEU A 63 1.95 9.93 -7.47
N TRP A 64 2.80 9.77 -6.45
CA TRP A 64 2.47 10.19 -5.09
C TRP A 64 2.18 11.69 -5.00
N LYS A 65 2.99 12.54 -5.64
CA LYS A 65 2.79 13.99 -5.66
C LYS A 65 1.54 14.42 -6.43
N GLN A 66 1.12 13.63 -7.42
CA GLN A 66 -0.09 13.85 -8.20
C GLN A 66 -1.33 13.21 -7.58
N GLU A 67 -1.18 12.51 -6.44
CA GLU A 67 -2.25 11.75 -5.79
C GLU A 67 -2.89 10.67 -6.69
N ASP A 68 -2.19 10.24 -7.75
CA ASP A 68 -2.62 9.11 -8.58
C ASP A 68 -2.23 7.79 -7.91
N PHE A 69 -2.95 7.49 -6.83
CA PHE A 69 -2.71 6.31 -6.01
C PHE A 69 -2.99 5.00 -6.77
N ARG A 70 -3.87 5.02 -7.78
CA ARG A 70 -4.16 3.83 -8.58
C ARG A 70 -2.97 3.44 -9.44
N ALA A 71 -2.40 4.38 -10.18
CA ALA A 71 -1.19 4.14 -10.95
C ALA A 71 0.02 3.86 -10.04
N LEU A 72 0.06 4.46 -8.84
CA LEU A 72 1.11 4.21 -7.87
C LEU A 72 1.10 2.76 -7.36
N VAL A 73 -0.08 2.18 -7.10
CA VAL A 73 -0.19 0.75 -6.73
C VAL A 73 0.36 -0.14 -7.85
N GLN A 74 0.09 0.17 -9.11
CA GLN A 74 0.65 -0.57 -10.25
C GLN A 74 2.16 -0.44 -10.33
N THR A 75 2.70 0.77 -10.14
CA THR A 75 4.14 1.05 -10.16
C THR A 75 4.86 0.34 -9.01
N THR A 76 4.31 0.38 -7.79
CA THR A 76 4.88 -0.31 -6.63
C THR A 76 4.84 -1.83 -6.77
N ASN A 77 3.83 -2.39 -7.44
CA ASN A 77 3.84 -3.82 -7.77
C ASN A 77 5.01 -4.22 -8.68
N LYS A 78 5.38 -3.37 -9.66
CA LYS A 78 6.57 -3.59 -10.48
C LYS A 78 7.86 -3.48 -9.67
N LEU A 79 7.96 -2.44 -8.82
CA LEU A 79 9.11 -2.25 -7.92
C LEU A 79 9.33 -3.46 -7.00
N ILE A 80 8.26 -3.97 -6.39
CA ILE A 80 8.29 -5.16 -5.53
C ILE A 80 8.69 -6.42 -6.31
N ALA A 81 8.23 -6.57 -7.56
CA ALA A 81 8.63 -7.70 -8.40
C ALA A 81 10.13 -7.67 -8.74
N LEU A 82 10.70 -6.48 -8.93
CA LEU A 82 12.13 -6.30 -9.24
C LEU A 82 13.03 -6.41 -8.01
N ASN A 83 12.60 -5.90 -6.87
CA ASN A 83 13.33 -5.99 -5.62
C ASN A 83 12.36 -6.26 -4.44
N PRO A 84 12.05 -7.54 -4.17
CA PRO A 84 11.05 -7.91 -3.16
C PRO A 84 11.53 -7.72 -1.73
N PHE A 85 12.81 -7.40 -1.52
CA PHE A 85 13.41 -7.22 -0.20
C PHE A 85 13.47 -5.76 0.24
N GLU A 86 13.19 -4.80 -0.64
CA GLU A 86 13.13 -3.37 -0.30
C GLU A 86 11.83 -3.06 0.47
N PRO A 87 11.89 -2.81 1.79
CA PRO A 87 10.69 -2.62 2.59
C PRO A 87 9.93 -1.34 2.21
N GLY A 88 10.64 -0.30 1.77
CA GLY A 88 10.04 0.99 1.43
C GLY A 88 9.00 0.91 0.31
N TYR A 89 9.12 -0.06 -0.62
CA TYR A 89 8.12 -0.26 -1.67
C TYR A 89 6.78 -0.78 -1.13
N TYR A 90 6.83 -1.63 -0.09
CA TYR A 90 5.62 -2.10 0.58
C TYR A 90 4.98 -1.00 1.42
N GLY A 91 5.80 -0.17 2.09
CA GLY A 91 5.33 1.02 2.80
C GLY A 91 4.59 1.98 1.88
N LEU A 92 5.20 2.31 0.73
CA LEU A 92 4.60 3.19 -0.29
C LEU A 92 3.31 2.61 -0.86
N ARG A 93 3.28 1.31 -1.19
CA ARG A 93 2.06 0.64 -1.66
C ARG A 93 0.97 0.66 -0.59
N GLY A 94 1.33 0.38 0.66
CA GLY A 94 0.40 0.38 1.79
C GLY A 94 -0.27 1.73 1.99
N MET A 95 0.52 2.81 1.92
CA MET A 95 -0.01 4.17 1.99
C MET A 95 -0.92 4.53 0.80
N ALA A 96 -0.56 4.13 -0.41
CA ALA A 96 -1.41 4.33 -1.59
C ALA A 96 -2.76 3.57 -1.49
N LEU A 97 -2.71 2.31 -1.04
CA LEU A 97 -3.91 1.49 -0.82
C LEU A 97 -4.81 2.09 0.27
N ARG A 98 -4.22 2.65 1.33
CA ARG A 98 -4.97 3.36 2.38
C ARG A 98 -5.72 4.55 1.81
N ALA A 99 -5.08 5.36 0.96
CA ALA A 99 -5.70 6.51 0.31
C ALA A 99 -6.87 6.10 -0.63
N LEU A 100 -6.79 4.91 -1.22
CA LEU A 100 -7.87 4.32 -2.03
C LEU A 100 -8.98 3.63 -1.21
N GLY A 101 -8.86 3.58 0.12
CA GLY A 101 -9.83 2.91 1.00
C GLY A 101 -9.67 1.39 1.08
N HIS A 102 -8.62 0.81 0.49
CA HIS A 102 -8.33 -0.62 0.55
C HIS A 102 -7.59 -0.97 1.85
N TYR A 103 -8.25 -0.78 3.00
CA TYR A 103 -7.60 -0.79 4.31
C TYR A 103 -6.94 -2.11 4.70
N GLY A 104 -7.55 -3.27 4.40
CA GLY A 104 -6.92 -4.55 4.72
C GLY A 104 -5.66 -4.81 3.90
N ASP A 105 -5.67 -4.54 2.60
CA ASP A 105 -4.50 -4.73 1.74
C ASP A 105 -3.41 -3.68 2.02
N ALA A 106 -3.82 -2.48 2.43
CA ALA A 106 -2.92 -1.47 2.97
C ALA A 106 -2.20 -1.99 4.22
N ALA A 107 -2.92 -2.51 5.21
CA ALA A 107 -2.34 -3.06 6.43
C ALA A 107 -1.41 -4.25 6.16
N LYS A 108 -1.79 -5.17 5.25
CA LYS A 108 -0.90 -6.26 4.79
C LYS A 108 0.40 -5.74 4.21
N SER A 109 0.33 -4.68 3.40
CA SER A 109 1.52 -4.08 2.78
C SER A 109 2.37 -3.34 3.81
N LEU A 110 1.78 -2.54 4.70
CA LEU A 110 2.51 -1.83 5.75
C LEU A 110 3.20 -2.80 6.71
N ALA A 111 2.63 -3.97 7.00
CA ALA A 111 3.25 -4.99 7.84
C ALA A 111 4.58 -5.55 7.28
N ARG A 112 4.87 -5.32 6.00
CA ARG A 112 6.13 -5.68 5.33
C ARG A 112 7.19 -4.59 5.41
N ASP A 113 6.85 -3.40 5.90
CA ASP A 113 7.76 -2.28 6.12
C ASP A 113 7.97 -2.05 7.62
N PRO A 114 9.15 -2.40 8.19
CA PRO A 114 9.43 -2.19 9.60
C PRO A 114 9.32 -0.71 10.04
N LYS A 115 9.50 0.25 9.12
CA LYS A 115 9.38 1.69 9.42
C LYS A 115 7.93 2.16 9.47
N ALA A 116 6.99 1.34 9.01
CA ALA A 116 5.57 1.67 8.95
C ALA A 116 4.78 1.23 10.20
N ALA A 117 5.46 0.90 11.30
CA ALA A 117 4.82 0.37 12.51
C ALA A 117 3.70 1.28 13.06
N GLN A 118 3.94 2.59 13.09
CA GLN A 118 2.94 3.56 13.56
C GLN A 118 1.75 3.63 12.59
N GLN A 119 2.02 3.72 11.28
CA GLN A 119 0.97 3.78 10.26
C GLN A 119 0.12 2.51 10.24
N LEU A 120 0.73 1.34 10.49
CA LEU A 120 0.03 0.07 10.63
C LEU A 120 -0.89 0.10 11.86
N ALA A 121 -0.38 0.49 13.03
CA ALA A 121 -1.16 0.57 14.26
C ALA A 121 -2.35 1.53 14.13
N ASP A 122 -2.14 2.71 13.53
CA ASP A 122 -3.20 3.70 13.26
C ASP A 122 -4.28 3.11 12.35
N LEU A 123 -3.87 2.39 11.30
CA LEU A 123 -4.79 1.79 10.33
C LEU A 123 -5.55 0.61 10.94
N GLU A 124 -4.92 -0.20 11.79
CA GLU A 124 -5.59 -1.25 12.55
C GLU A 124 -6.62 -0.67 13.52
N GLY A 125 -6.30 0.39 14.24
CA GLY A 125 -7.26 1.10 15.10
C GLY A 125 -8.45 1.68 14.33
N PHE A 126 -8.19 2.22 13.14
CA PHE A 126 -9.24 2.69 12.24
C PHE A 126 -10.14 1.55 11.76
N GLN A 127 -9.58 0.45 11.27
CA GLN A 127 -10.35 -0.74 10.87
C GLN A 127 -11.18 -1.29 12.05
N ALA A 128 -10.63 -1.31 13.26
CA ALA A 128 -11.33 -1.78 14.45
C ALA A 128 -12.57 -0.92 14.76
N SER A 129 -12.49 0.39 14.52
CA SER A 129 -13.63 1.30 14.63
C SER A 129 -14.69 1.02 13.56
N LEU A 130 -14.29 0.76 12.31
CA LEU A 130 -15.22 0.39 11.24
C LEU A 130 -15.92 -0.94 11.51
N ILE A 131 -15.21 -1.93 12.05
CA ILE A 131 -15.78 -3.23 12.41
C ILE A 131 -16.83 -3.07 13.52
N LYS A 132 -16.52 -2.26 14.55
CA LYS A 132 -17.46 -1.96 15.63
C LYS A 132 -18.75 -1.33 15.09
N ASP A 133 -18.62 -0.36 14.20
CA ASP A 133 -19.77 0.29 13.57
C ASP A 133 -20.57 -0.71 12.70
N ALA A 134 -19.88 -1.52 11.91
CA ALA A 134 -20.51 -2.57 11.10
C ALA A 134 -21.26 -3.60 11.97
N ILE A 135 -20.70 -4.06 13.08
CA ILE A 135 -21.39 -4.99 14.00
C ILE A 135 -22.67 -4.36 14.55
N LYS A 136 -22.67 -3.06 14.81
CA LYS A 136 -23.84 -2.35 15.36
C LYS A 136 -24.95 -2.16 14.32
N HIS A 137 -24.59 -1.93 13.06
CA HIS A 137 -25.51 -1.49 12.02
C HIS A 137 -25.82 -2.54 10.94
N ASP A 138 -25.03 -3.61 10.84
CA ASP A 138 -25.19 -4.73 9.91
C ASP A 138 -25.41 -6.03 10.71
N PRO A 139 -26.67 -6.42 10.99
CA PRO A 139 -26.97 -7.60 11.80
C PRO A 139 -26.53 -8.92 11.14
N VAL A 140 -26.44 -8.95 9.80
CA VAL A 140 -25.93 -10.11 9.06
C VAL A 140 -24.45 -10.27 9.34
N PHE A 141 -23.69 -9.19 9.22
CA PHE A 141 -22.27 -9.19 9.56
C PHE A 141 -22.04 -9.49 11.04
N ALA A 142 -22.85 -8.94 11.95
CA ALA A 142 -22.76 -9.23 13.38
C ALA A 142 -22.91 -10.73 13.68
N ALA A 143 -23.90 -11.39 13.07
CA ALA A 143 -24.11 -12.83 13.22
C ALA A 143 -22.96 -13.65 12.62
N GLN A 144 -22.47 -13.27 11.44
CA GLN A 144 -21.30 -13.91 10.81
C GLN A 144 -20.05 -13.76 11.68
N TYR A 145 -19.79 -12.55 12.20
CA TYR A 145 -18.68 -12.24 13.08
C TYR A 145 -18.75 -13.04 14.39
N ALA A 146 -19.93 -13.14 15.02
CA ALA A 146 -20.10 -13.92 16.25
C ALA A 146 -19.83 -15.43 16.03
N LYS A 147 -20.11 -15.95 14.83
CA LYS A 147 -19.89 -17.35 14.48
C LYS A 147 -18.43 -17.65 14.13
N ASP A 148 -17.82 -16.81 13.31
CA ASP A 148 -16.44 -16.94 12.84
C ASP A 148 -15.84 -15.55 12.55
N PRO A 149 -15.21 -14.90 13.55
CA PRO A 149 -14.64 -13.57 13.39
C PRO A 149 -13.58 -13.52 12.31
N VAL A 150 -12.75 -14.55 12.19
CA VAL A 150 -11.63 -14.58 11.22
C VAL A 150 -12.16 -14.56 9.80
N LYS A 151 -13.13 -15.44 9.51
CA LYS A 151 -13.76 -15.51 8.20
C LYS A 151 -14.51 -14.22 7.87
N ALA A 152 -15.33 -13.72 8.79
CA ALA A 152 -16.11 -12.51 8.58
C ALA A 152 -15.22 -11.29 8.30
N LEU A 153 -14.13 -11.11 9.06
CA LEU A 153 -13.17 -10.03 8.82
C LEU A 153 -12.48 -10.16 7.46
N THR A 154 -12.06 -11.37 7.10
CA THR A 154 -11.39 -11.63 5.82
C THR A 154 -12.31 -11.36 4.63
N GLU A 155 -13.56 -11.82 4.67
CA GLU A 155 -14.56 -11.62 3.62
C GLU A 155 -14.95 -10.14 3.47
N LYS A 156 -14.97 -9.38 4.58
CA LYS A 156 -15.21 -7.93 4.55
C LYS A 156 -13.95 -7.11 4.18
N GLY A 157 -12.81 -7.77 3.96
CA GLY A 157 -11.58 -7.14 3.49
C GLY A 157 -10.74 -6.47 4.59
N PHE A 158 -10.92 -6.84 5.86
CA PHE A 158 -10.10 -6.36 6.97
C PHE A 158 -8.84 -7.21 7.17
N TYR A 159 -7.78 -6.58 7.66
CA TYR A 159 -6.56 -7.28 8.05
C TYR A 159 -5.91 -6.67 9.29
N PHE A 160 -5.43 -7.56 10.16
CA PHE A 160 -4.64 -7.26 11.33
C PHE A 160 -3.40 -8.15 11.34
N LYS A 161 -2.25 -7.58 11.66
CA LYS A 161 -1.01 -8.33 11.89
C LYS A 161 -1.18 -9.26 13.10
N GLU A 162 -1.63 -8.71 14.23
CA GLU A 162 -1.92 -9.46 15.46
C GLU A 162 -3.43 -9.76 15.54
N ARG A 163 -3.87 -10.71 14.70
CA ARG A 163 -5.30 -10.96 14.44
C ARG A 163 -6.09 -11.37 15.69
N ASP A 164 -5.53 -12.24 16.53
CA ASP A 164 -6.24 -12.74 17.71
C ASP A 164 -6.46 -11.64 18.75
N ALA A 165 -5.47 -10.76 18.93
CA ALA A 165 -5.58 -9.60 19.80
C ALA A 165 -6.65 -8.63 19.31
N ALA A 166 -6.73 -8.39 17.99
CA ALA A 166 -7.75 -7.53 17.39
C ALA A 166 -9.17 -8.09 17.60
N ILE A 167 -9.36 -9.40 17.38
CA ILE A 167 -10.65 -10.06 17.62
C ILE A 167 -11.07 -9.96 19.09
N ALA A 168 -10.13 -10.19 20.01
CA ALA A 168 -10.39 -10.09 21.44
C ALA A 168 -10.80 -8.66 21.85
N TRP A 169 -10.14 -7.64 21.31
CA TRP A 169 -10.46 -6.24 21.57
C TRP A 169 -11.85 -5.85 21.04
N VAL A 170 -12.16 -6.19 19.78
CA VAL A 170 -13.47 -5.90 19.17
C VAL A 170 -14.60 -6.59 19.94
N SER A 171 -14.37 -7.84 20.34
CA SER A 171 -15.36 -8.62 21.08
C SER A 171 -15.62 -8.04 22.48
N GLN A 172 -14.62 -7.47 23.14
CA GLN A 172 -14.81 -6.78 24.43
C GLN A 172 -15.63 -5.48 24.27
N GLN A 173 -15.40 -4.74 23.20
CA GLN A 173 -16.03 -3.45 22.91
C GLN A 173 -17.49 -3.55 22.43
N THR A 174 -17.92 -4.74 22.02
CA THR A 174 -19.25 -5.00 21.43
C THR A 174 -20.17 -5.82 22.32
N LYS A 175 -19.72 -6.22 23.52
CA LYS A 175 -20.60 -6.86 24.51
C LYS A 175 -21.75 -5.93 24.88
N PRO A 176 -23.00 -6.42 24.96
CA PRO A 176 -24.11 -5.61 25.45
C PRO A 176 -23.81 -5.18 26.89
N THR A 177 -23.86 -3.87 27.15
CA THR A 177 -23.80 -3.34 28.51
C THR A 177 -24.99 -3.93 29.27
N LYS A 178 -24.73 -4.63 30.39
CA LYS A 178 -25.81 -5.13 31.25
C LYS A 178 -26.71 -3.92 31.61
N PRO A 179 -28.04 -4.02 31.46
CA PRO A 179 -28.91 -2.95 31.91
C PRO A 179 -28.68 -2.75 33.41
N SER A 180 -28.39 -1.50 33.80
CA SER A 180 -28.29 -1.11 35.20
C SER A 180 -29.63 -1.40 35.86
N VAL A 181 -29.71 -2.49 36.63
CA VAL A 181 -30.88 -2.79 37.44
C VAL A 181 -30.84 -1.81 38.62
N HIS A 182 -31.35 -0.60 38.42
CA HIS A 182 -31.76 0.23 39.54
C HIS A 182 -32.95 -0.47 40.20
N ARG A 183 -32.67 -1.29 41.21
CA ARG A 183 -33.65 -1.64 42.22
C ARG A 183 -34.13 -0.33 42.84
N LYS A 184 -35.30 0.15 42.44
CA LYS A 184 -36.09 1.02 43.30
C LYS A 184 -36.43 0.18 44.52
N ALA A 185 -35.78 0.46 45.64
CA ALA A 185 -36.29 0.06 46.94
C ALA A 185 -37.55 0.89 47.17
N GLY A 186 -38.71 0.25 46.96
CA GLY A 186 -39.97 0.66 47.54
C GLY A 186 -40.17 -0.17 48.79
N ASP A 187 -40.14 0.50 49.94
CA ASP A 187 -41.13 0.48 51.03
C ASP A 187 -40.47 0.97 52.33
#